data_AF-A0A6C0JZP5-F1
#
_entry.id   AF-A0A6C0JZP5-F1
#
_cell.length_a   1.000
_cell.length_b   1.000
_cell.length_c   1.000
_cell.angle_alpha   90.00
_cell.angle_beta   90.00
_cell.angle_gamma   90.00
#
_symmetry.space_group_name_H-M   'P 1'
#
loop_
_entity.id
_entity.type
_entity.pdbx_description
1 polymer ?
#
loop_
_entity_poly.entity_id
_entity_poly.type
_entity_poly.pdbx_seq_one_letter_code
_entity_poly.pdbx_strand_id
1 'polypeptide(L)' 'MSSKKHAKGTRKSKGKRAQTPWMKKVMECYHRMKKQNPNTKLGDAMKQAKKEM' A
#
# COMPACT_ATOMS: atom_id res chain seq x y z
N MET A 1 -40.95 -8.41 -26.30
CA MET A 1 -40.15 -8.92 -25.16
C MET A 1 -39.09 -7.86 -24.82
N SER A 2 -39.28 -7.09 -23.75
CA SER A 2 -38.41 -5.96 -23.40
C SER A 2 -37.30 -6.42 -22.46
N SER A 3 -36.08 -6.59 -22.98
CA SER A 3 -34.93 -7.07 -22.23
C SER A 3 -34.34 -5.92 -21.39
N LYS A 4 -34.73 -5.86 -20.11
CA LYS A 4 -34.24 -4.91 -19.12
C LYS A 4 -32.77 -5.22 -18.80
N LYS A 5 -31.84 -4.53 -19.47
CA LYS A 5 -30.39 -4.66 -19.23
C LYS A 5 -30.06 -4.13 -17.83
N HIS A 6 -29.65 -5.01 -16.93
CA HIS A 6 -29.15 -4.66 -15.60
C HIS A 6 -27.75 -4.03 -15.76
N ALA A 7 -27.64 -2.72 -15.55
CA ALA A 7 -26.36 -2.02 -15.53
C ALA A 7 -25.52 -2.49 -14.33
N LYS A 8 -24.32 -3.03 -14.58
CA LYS A 8 -23.33 -3.34 -13.53
C LYS A 8 -22.93 -2.03 -12.84
N GLY A 9 -23.39 -1.84 -11.60
CA GLY A 9 -22.98 -0.72 -10.77
C GLY A 9 -21.46 -0.68 -10.62
N THR A 10 -20.85 0.42 -11.05
CA THR A 10 -19.41 0.65 -10.87
C THR A 10 -19.17 0.94 -9.39
N ARG A 11 -18.39 0.08 -8.72
CA ARG A 11 -18.00 0.32 -7.33
C ARG A 11 -17.14 1.59 -7.30
N LYS A 12 -17.61 2.65 -6.66
CA LYS A 12 -16.80 3.86 -6.38
C LYS A 12 -15.52 3.42 -5.68
N SER A 13 -14.39 3.51 -6.37
CA SER A 13 -13.08 3.31 -5.77
C SER A 13 -12.89 4.39 -4.70
N LYS A 14 -12.70 4.00 -3.43
CA LYS A 14 -12.26 4.93 -2.39
C LYS A 14 -10.91 5.47 -2.82
N GLY A 15 -10.85 6.77 -3.12
CA GLY A 15 -9.67 7.42 -3.70
C GLY A 15 -8.36 7.07 -2.98
N LYS A 16 -7.26 7.09 -3.75
CA LYS A 16 -5.91 6.81 -3.26
C LYS A 16 -5.56 7.84 -2.18
N ARG A 17 -5.48 7.40 -0.91
CA ARG A 17 -5.00 8.25 0.19
C ARG A 17 -3.57 8.72 -0.15
N ALA A 18 -3.32 10.02 0.04
CA ALA A 18 -1.99 10.58 -0.13
C ALA A 18 -1.00 9.86 0.79
N GLN A 19 0.17 9.52 0.26
CA GLN A 19 1.22 8.87 1.04
C GLN A 19 1.85 9.92 1.96
N THR A 20 1.81 9.69 3.27
CA THR A 20 2.47 10.57 4.23
C THR A 20 4.00 10.45 4.11
N PRO A 21 4.78 11.48 4.51
CA PRO A 21 6.25 11.41 4.50
C PRO A 21 6.78 10.20 5.29
N TRP A 22 6.16 9.90 6.44
CA TRP A 22 6.44 8.71 7.23
C TRP A 22 6.27 7.42 6.43
N MET A 23 5.13 7.27 5.75
CA MET A 23 4.83 6.09 4.94
C MET A 23 5.80 5.93 3.76
N LYS A 24 6.32 7.04 3.22
CA LYS A 24 7.35 7.00 2.18
C LYS A 24 8.66 6.42 2.73
N LYS A 25 9.14 6.92 3.88
CA LYS A 25 10.37 6.43 4.52
C LYS A 25 10.26 4.94 4.90
N VAL A 26 9.13 4.52 5.48
CA VAL A 26 8.87 3.11 5.81
C VAL A 26 8.93 2.23 4.56
N MET A 27 8.34 2.67 3.45
CA MET A 27 8.37 1.91 2.19
C MET A 27 9.77 1.86 1.57
N GLU A 28 10.57 2.93 1.67
CA GLU A 28 11.96 2.93 1.24
C GLU A 28 12.80 1.93 2.05
N CYS A 29 12.70 1.93 3.39
CA CYS A 29 13.35 0.95 4.25
C CYS A 29 12.87 -0.48 3.92
N TYR A 30 11.56 -0.67 3.73
CA TYR A 30 10.99 -1.98 3.39
C TYR A 30 11.53 -2.50 2.06
N HIS A 31 11.56 -1.69 1.00
CA HIS A 31 12.10 -2.12 -0.30
C HIS A 31 13.59 -2.44 -0.21
N ARG A 32 14.37 -1.66 0.54
CA ARG A 32 15.80 -1.93 0.76
C ARG A 32 16.01 -3.27 1.47
N MET A 33 15.27 -3.51 2.55
CA MET A 33 15.35 -4.75 3.31
C MET A 33 14.81 -5.95 2.52
N LYS A 34 13.72 -5.77 1.74
CA LYS A 34 13.12 -6.82 0.90
C LYS A 34 14.04 -7.29 -0.21
N LYS A 35 14.85 -6.38 -0.76
CA LYS A 35 15.90 -6.71 -1.76
C LYS A 35 16.98 -7.62 -1.17
N GLN A 36 17.33 -7.45 0.09
CA GLN A 36 18.33 -8.27 0.78
C GLN A 36 17.71 -9.57 1.32
N ASN A 37 16.50 -9.47 1.87
CA ASN A 37 15.78 -10.55 2.52
C ASN A 37 14.32 -10.56 2.04
N PRO A 38 13.92 -11.48 1.15
CA PRO A 38 12.55 -11.53 0.65
C PRO A 38 11.54 -11.90 1.75
N ASN A 39 11.98 -12.42 2.90
CA ASN A 39 11.12 -12.67 4.06
C ASN A 39 10.94 -11.45 4.98
N THR A 40 11.46 -10.27 4.59
CA THR A 40 11.28 -9.04 5.38
C THR A 40 9.80 -8.72 5.53
N LYS A 41 9.39 -8.43 6.77
CA LYS A 41 8.04 -7.94 7.12
C LYS A 41 8.02 -6.42 7.24
N LEU A 42 6.87 -5.83 6.96
CA LEU A 42 6.63 -4.39 7.11
C LEU A 42 6.90 -3.89 8.54
N GLY A 43 6.63 -4.72 9.56
CA GLY A 43 6.91 -4.38 10.95
C GLY A 43 8.40 -4.15 11.25
N ASP A 44 9.29 -4.90 10.61
CA ASP A 44 10.74 -4.73 10.80
C ASP A 44 11.23 -3.45 10.11
N ALA A 45 10.69 -3.16 8.92
CA ALA A 45 10.93 -1.89 8.23
C ALA A 45 10.43 -0.67 9.01
N MET A 46 9.29 -0.77 9.70
CA MET A 46 8.79 0.29 10.58
C MET A 46 9.70 0.53 11.78
N LYS A 47 10.19 -0.55 12.43
CA LYS A 47 11.16 -0.44 13.54
C LYS A 47 12.46 0.21 13.08
N GLN A 48 12.95 -0.18 11.91
CA GLN A 48 14.17 0.40 11.32
C GLN A 48 13.97 1.88 10.97
N ALA A 49 12.86 2.22 10.30
CA ALA A 49 12.54 3.61 9.94
C ALA A 49 12.38 4.51 11.18
N LYS A 50 11.88 3.97 12.30
CA LYS A 50 11.78 4.66 13.58
C LYS A 50 13.16 4.86 14.24
N LYS A 51 14.08 3.91 14.08
CA LYS A 51 15.45 4.01 14.61
C LYS A 51 16.31 5.02 13.82
N GLU A 52 16.01 5.21 12.54
CA GLU A 52 16.65 6.19 11.66
C GLU A 52 16.04 7.60 11.74
N MET A 53 15.13 7.84 12.69
CA MET A 53 14.46 9.12 12.93
C MET A 53 14.91 9.70 14.25
#